data_AF-A0A432IV53-F1
#
_entry.id   AF-A0A432IV53-F1
#
_cell.length_a   1.000
_cell.length_b   1.000
_cell.length_c   1.000
_cell.angle_alpha   90.00
_cell.angle_beta   90.00
_cell.angle_gamma   90.00
#
_symmetry.space_group_name_H-M   'P 1'
#
loop_
_entity.id
_entity.type
_entity.pdbx_description
1 polymer ?
#
loop_
_entity_poly.entity_id
_entity_poly.type
_entity_poly.pdbx_seq_one_letter_code
_entity_poly.pdbx_strand_id
1 'polypeptide(L)'
;SKLYKRLNFPNSYFVHRDYHVSNLMKVGRKIGVIDSQDALIGNPAYDLVSLIDDVRIKTSIKLKNQIYSYYLTKTAKIYKLNSSKFLEDFNVLSVQRNLKIIGIFSRLFKRDKKNKYLKLIPYTWQLLEMRMSSKIFSELKKIFDSNIPKKFRKKIIY
;
A
#
# COMPACT_ATOMS: atom_id res chain seq x y z
N SER A 1 8.02 8.40 11.98
CA SER A 1 8.55 9.54 11.20
C SER A 1 7.58 10.72 11.28
N LYS A 2 8.01 11.95 10.95
CA LYS A 2 7.13 13.14 10.92
C LYS A 2 5.93 12.95 9.98
N LEU A 3 6.07 12.21 8.87
CA LEU A 3 5.01 11.92 7.90
C LEU A 3 3.88 11.05 8.48
N TYR A 4 4.20 9.98 9.20
CA TYR A 4 3.17 9.11 9.81
C TYR A 4 2.39 9.84 10.91
N LYS A 5 3.05 10.75 11.65
CA LYS A 5 2.38 11.61 12.65
C LYS A 5 1.47 12.67 12.03
N ARG A 6 1.49 12.85 10.70
CA ARG A 6 0.66 13.80 9.95
C ARG A 6 -0.57 13.17 9.29
N LEU A 7 -0.88 11.91 9.60
CA LEU A 7 -2.15 11.32 9.16
C LEU A 7 -3.31 12.17 9.68
N ASN A 8 -4.25 12.45 8.80
CA ASN A 8 -5.38 13.34 9.01
C ASN A 8 -6.48 12.67 9.83
N PHE A 9 -6.64 11.36 9.70
CA PHE A 9 -7.63 10.60 10.43
C PHE A 9 -7.01 9.79 11.57
N PRO A 10 -7.66 9.77 12.76
CA PRO A 10 -7.17 8.99 13.88
C PRO A 10 -7.28 7.49 13.61
N ASN A 11 -6.54 6.71 14.39
CA ASN A 11 -6.71 5.27 14.43
C ASN A 11 -7.99 4.95 15.21
N SER A 12 -9.07 4.63 14.50
CA SER A 12 -10.39 4.37 15.10
C SER A 12 -11.15 3.21 14.43
N TYR A 13 -10.50 2.47 13.54
CA TYR A 13 -11.11 1.38 12.79
C TYR A 13 -10.39 0.08 13.03
N PHE A 14 -11.14 -1.02 13.07
CA PHE A 14 -10.54 -2.33 12.89
C PHE A 14 -9.82 -2.37 11.54
N VAL A 15 -8.54 -2.74 11.58
CA VAL A 15 -7.73 -2.98 10.38
C VAL A 15 -7.17 -4.40 10.47
N HIS A 16 -7.40 -5.18 9.42
CA HIS A 16 -6.89 -6.54 9.28
C HIS A 16 -5.37 -6.55 9.07
N ARG A 17 -4.82 -5.47 8.50
CA ARG A 17 -3.40 -5.27 8.11
C ARG A 17 -2.88 -6.13 6.95
N ASP A 18 -3.44 -7.32 6.80
CA ASP A 18 -3.17 -8.25 5.70
C ASP A 18 -4.41 -8.47 4.81
N TYR A 19 -5.20 -7.41 4.63
CA TYR A 19 -6.35 -7.39 3.73
C TYR A 19 -5.92 -7.31 2.27
N HIS A 20 -5.56 -8.45 1.71
CA HIS A 20 -4.96 -8.57 0.39
C HIS A 20 -5.41 -9.86 -0.30
N VAL A 21 -5.26 -9.96 -1.62
CA VAL A 21 -5.94 -10.98 -2.44
C VAL A 21 -5.68 -12.43 -2.03
N SER A 22 -4.52 -12.74 -1.47
CA SER A 22 -4.19 -14.09 -0.99
C SER A 22 -4.94 -14.51 0.28
N ASN A 23 -5.52 -13.55 1.01
CA ASN A 23 -6.27 -13.77 2.25
C ASN A 23 -7.79 -13.58 2.04
N LEU A 24 -8.22 -13.44 0.78
CA LEU A 24 -9.62 -13.31 0.38
C LEU A 24 -10.06 -14.57 -0.36
N MET A 25 -11.09 -15.25 0.15
CA MET A 25 -11.62 -16.48 -0.43
C MET A 25 -13.06 -16.29 -0.88
N LYS A 26 -13.42 -16.76 -2.07
CA LYS A 26 -14.81 -16.77 -2.51
C LYS A 26 -15.56 -17.88 -1.76
N VAL A 27 -16.61 -17.52 -1.03
CA VAL A 27 -17.49 -18.45 -0.29
C VAL A 27 -18.91 -18.25 -0.81
N GLY A 28 -19.30 -19.03 -1.82
CA GLY A 28 -20.55 -18.83 -2.55
C GLY A 28 -20.61 -17.45 -3.21
N ARG A 29 -21.54 -16.60 -2.76
CA ARG A 29 -21.70 -15.19 -3.19
C ARG A 29 -20.99 -14.18 -2.30
N LYS A 30 -20.32 -14.62 -1.23
CA LYS A 30 -19.60 -13.78 -0.26
C LYS A 30 -18.08 -13.92 -0.41
N ILE A 31 -17.35 -13.05 0.27
CA ILE A 31 -15.90 -13.14 0.43
C ILE A 31 -15.62 -13.47 1.90
N GLY A 32 -14.97 -14.62 2.13
CA GLY A 32 -14.35 -14.95 3.40
C GLY A 32 -12.98 -14.28 3.51
N VAL A 33 -12.63 -13.87 4.72
CA VAL A 33 -11.36 -13.22 5.05
C VAL A 33 -10.67 -14.08 6.11
N ILE A 34 -9.40 -14.38 5.91
CA ILE A 34 -8.58 -15.19 6.82
C ILE A 34 -7.34 -14.41 7.25
N ASP A 35 -6.58 -14.92 8.24
CA ASP A 35 -5.29 -14.36 8.69
C ASP A 35 -5.42 -13.06 9.52
N SER A 36 -6.47 -12.97 10.36
CA SER A 36 -6.81 -11.77 11.14
C SER A 36 -6.09 -11.63 12.49
N GLN A 37 -5.14 -12.51 12.83
CA GLN A 37 -4.46 -12.52 14.13
C GLN A 37 -3.62 -11.26 14.42
N ASP A 38 -3.21 -10.56 13.36
CA ASP A 38 -2.41 -9.33 13.43
C ASP A 38 -3.27 -8.06 13.45
N ALA A 39 -4.60 -8.20 13.51
CA ALA A 39 -5.53 -7.08 13.44
C ALA A 39 -5.42 -6.15 14.66
N LEU A 40 -5.70 -4.87 14.43
CA LEU A 40 -5.64 -3.83 15.45
C LEU A 40 -6.54 -2.64 15.12
N ILE A 41 -6.55 -1.63 15.98
CA ILE A 41 -7.19 -0.34 15.70
C ILE A 41 -6.23 0.58 14.93
N GLY A 42 -6.59 0.93 13.70
CA GLY A 42 -5.76 1.68 12.76
C GLY A 42 -6.53 2.71 11.95
N ASN A 43 -5.82 3.33 11.00
CA ASN A 43 -6.37 4.36 10.12
C ASN A 43 -7.40 3.73 9.14
N PRO A 44 -8.52 4.40 8.88
CA PRO A 44 -9.61 3.88 8.02
C PRO A 44 -9.21 3.60 6.56
N ALA A 45 -8.07 4.12 6.09
CA ALA A 45 -7.56 3.84 4.75
C ALA A 45 -6.68 2.59 4.66
N TYR A 46 -6.27 1.99 5.79
CA TYR A 46 -5.18 0.99 5.82
C TYR A 46 -5.49 -0.26 4.99
N ASP A 47 -6.64 -0.90 5.21
CA ASP A 47 -7.00 -2.12 4.50
C ASP A 47 -7.37 -1.84 3.02
N LEU A 48 -7.87 -0.64 2.72
CA LEU A 48 -8.08 -0.21 1.34
C LEU A 48 -6.74 -0.08 0.59
N VAL A 49 -5.72 0.47 1.26
CA VAL A 49 -4.36 0.55 0.71
C VAL A 49 -3.82 -0.85 0.43
N SER A 50 -3.93 -1.78 1.38
CA SER A 50 -3.40 -3.14 1.19
C SER A 50 -4.11 -3.91 0.07
N LEU A 51 -5.38 -3.60 -0.20
CA LEU A 51 -6.14 -4.17 -1.30
C LEU A 51 -5.75 -3.53 -2.65
N ILE A 52 -5.82 -2.20 -2.74
CA ILE A 52 -5.62 -1.48 -4.01
C ILE A 52 -4.17 -1.59 -4.49
N ASP A 53 -3.21 -1.46 -3.58
CA ASP A 53 -1.77 -1.48 -3.87
C ASP A 53 -1.12 -2.83 -3.49
N ASP A 54 -1.87 -3.94 -3.64
CA ASP A 54 -1.31 -5.28 -3.52
C ASP A 54 -0.22 -5.53 -4.58
N VAL A 55 1.02 -5.68 -4.13
CA VAL A 55 2.20 -5.89 -4.99
C VAL A 55 2.18 -7.23 -5.72
N ARG A 56 1.35 -8.19 -5.29
CA ARG A 56 1.27 -9.54 -5.86
C ARG A 56 0.46 -9.58 -7.15
N ILE A 57 -0.40 -8.58 -7.40
CA ILE A 57 -1.22 -8.50 -8.61
C ILE A 57 -1.08 -7.13 -9.25
N LYS A 58 -0.56 -7.12 -10.47
CA LYS A 58 -0.44 -5.88 -11.24
C LYS A 58 -1.80 -5.46 -11.78
N THR A 59 -2.30 -4.31 -11.31
CA THR A 59 -3.57 -3.71 -11.74
C THR A 59 -3.36 -2.37 -12.43
N SER A 60 -4.31 -1.98 -13.29
CA SER A 60 -4.27 -0.69 -13.99
C SER A 60 -4.59 0.47 -13.06
N ILE A 61 -4.08 1.66 -13.38
CA ILE A 61 -4.40 2.90 -12.63
C ILE A 61 -5.91 3.16 -12.66
N LYS A 62 -6.57 2.87 -13.79
CA LYS A 62 -8.03 2.98 -13.93
C LYS A 62 -8.76 2.13 -12.89
N LEU A 63 -8.39 0.85 -12.74
CA LEU A 63 -9.02 -0.05 -11.77
C LEU A 63 -8.77 0.41 -10.33
N LYS A 64 -7.55 0.85 -10.00
CA LYS A 64 -7.22 1.40 -8.67
C LYS A 64 -8.11 2.60 -8.33
N ASN A 65 -8.28 3.52 -9.28
CA ASN A 65 -9.14 4.69 -9.11
C ASN A 65 -10.62 4.29 -9.00
N GLN A 66 -11.09 3.31 -9.77
CA GLN A 66 -12.47 2.81 -9.67
C GLN A 66 -12.76 2.21 -8.30
N ILE A 67 -11.87 1.37 -7.75
CA ILE A 67 -12.02 0.77 -6.42
C ILE A 67 -12.01 1.86 -5.34
N TYR A 68 -11.07 2.80 -5.42
CA TYR A 68 -10.98 3.91 -4.47
C TYR A 68 -12.26 4.77 -4.47
N SER A 69 -12.73 5.18 -5.66
CA SER A 69 -13.95 5.96 -5.80
C SER A 69 -15.16 5.18 -5.31
N TYR A 70 -15.28 3.90 -5.64
CA TYR A 70 -16.35 3.03 -5.15
C TYR A 70 -16.37 2.98 -3.62
N TYR A 71 -15.21 2.76 -2.99
CA TYR A 71 -15.09 2.77 -1.54
C TYR A 71 -15.56 4.09 -0.93
N LEU A 72 -15.16 5.24 -1.49
CA LEU A 72 -15.60 6.55 -1.02
C LEU A 72 -17.12 6.77 -1.16
N THR A 73 -17.80 6.08 -2.08
CA THR A 73 -19.27 6.14 -2.18
C THR A 73 -19.98 5.33 -1.09
N LYS A 74 -19.29 4.36 -0.48
CA LYS A 74 -19.86 3.41 0.50
C LYS A 74 -19.40 3.65 1.93
N THR A 75 -18.34 4.44 2.12
CA THR A 75 -17.78 4.74 3.44
C THR A 75 -18.55 5.87 4.15
N ALA A 76 -18.16 6.16 5.41
CA ALA A 76 -18.77 7.23 6.19
C ALA A 76 -18.64 8.60 5.52
N LYS A 77 -19.68 9.43 5.65
CA LYS A 77 -19.80 10.76 5.00
C LYS A 77 -18.59 11.66 5.28
N ILE A 78 -18.00 11.57 6.46
CA ILE A 78 -16.82 12.36 6.85
C ILE A 78 -15.63 12.16 5.90
N TYR A 79 -15.37 10.94 5.43
CA TYR A 79 -14.26 10.65 4.51
C TYR A 79 -14.55 11.15 3.10
N LYS A 80 -15.81 11.05 2.66
CA LYS A 80 -16.25 11.61 1.38
C LYS A 80 -16.13 13.13 1.36
N LEU A 81 -16.57 13.81 2.42
CA LEU A 81 -16.47 15.27 2.55
C LEU A 81 -15.01 15.75 2.66
N ASN A 82 -14.12 14.92 3.21
CA ASN A 82 -12.69 15.20 3.35
C ASN A 82 -11.84 14.32 2.43
N SER A 83 -12.30 14.08 1.20
CA SER A 83 -11.68 13.11 0.27
C SER A 83 -10.22 13.40 -0.05
N SER A 84 -9.82 14.67 -0.09
CA SER A 84 -8.42 15.10 -0.26
C SER A 84 -7.53 14.64 0.90
N LYS A 85 -7.99 14.82 2.14
CA LYS A 85 -7.29 14.34 3.35
C LYS A 85 -7.23 12.82 3.40
N PHE A 86 -8.30 12.14 2.98
CA PHE A 86 -8.33 10.67 2.93
C PHE A 86 -7.34 10.15 1.88
N LEU A 87 -7.22 10.83 0.74
CA LEU A 87 -6.23 10.51 -0.28
C LEU A 87 -4.79 10.75 0.22
N GLU A 88 -4.55 11.79 1.01
CA GLU A 88 -3.25 12.04 1.62
C GLU A 88 -2.86 10.89 2.57
N ASP A 89 -3.76 10.49 3.47
CA ASP A 89 -3.55 9.35 4.37
C ASP A 89 -3.31 8.07 3.58
N PHE A 90 -4.14 7.80 2.57
CA PHE A 90 -3.99 6.67 1.65
C PHE A 90 -2.57 6.64 1.04
N ASN A 91 -2.11 7.78 0.51
CA ASN A 91 -0.80 7.85 -0.13
C ASN A 91 0.35 7.65 0.87
N VAL A 92 0.27 8.27 2.06
CA VAL A 92 1.28 8.10 3.12
C VAL A 92 1.37 6.64 3.57
N LEU A 93 0.22 6.00 3.81
CA LEU A 93 0.15 4.61 4.20
C LEU A 93 0.63 3.67 3.08
N SER A 94 0.28 3.94 1.82
CA SER A 94 0.77 3.16 0.69
C SER A 94 2.29 3.24 0.56
N VAL A 95 2.86 4.43 0.72
CA VAL A 95 4.32 4.60 0.72
C VAL A 95 4.96 3.83 1.87
N GLN A 96 4.43 3.98 3.09
CA GLN A 96 4.95 3.28 4.27
C GLN A 96 4.89 1.75 4.11
N ARG A 97 3.76 1.21 3.62
CA ARG A 97 3.56 -0.23 3.40
C ARG A 97 4.49 -0.77 2.33
N ASN A 98 4.60 -0.09 1.18
CA ASN A 98 5.45 -0.56 0.09
C ASN A 98 6.95 -0.55 0.47
N LEU A 99 7.40 0.42 1.27
CA LEU A 99 8.77 0.41 1.81
C LEU A 99 9.02 -0.78 2.75
N LYS A 100 8.06 -1.07 3.64
CA LYS A 100 8.11 -2.27 4.49
C LYS A 100 8.19 -3.54 3.65
N ILE A 101 7.38 -3.63 2.59
CA ILE A 101 7.37 -4.78 1.67
C ILE A 101 8.74 -4.97 0.99
N ILE A 102 9.36 -3.89 0.47
CA ILE A 102 10.71 -3.98 -0.13
C ILE A 102 11.70 -4.54 0.88
N GLY A 103 11.68 -4.05 2.13
CA GLY A 103 12.54 -4.57 3.20
C GLY A 103 12.30 -6.06 3.50
N ILE A 104 11.03 -6.46 3.58
CA ILE A 104 10.65 -7.87 3.80
C ILE A 104 11.14 -8.75 2.66
N PHE A 105 10.89 -8.38 1.40
CA PHE A 105 11.32 -9.16 0.24
C PHE A 105 12.84 -9.25 0.13
N SER A 106 13.54 -8.15 0.42
CA SER A 106 15.01 -8.13 0.46
C SER A 106 15.55 -9.06 1.53
N ARG A 107 14.93 -9.08 2.72
CA ARG A 107 15.29 -10.00 3.82
C ARG A 107 15.01 -11.46 3.46
N LEU A 108 13.83 -11.76 2.91
CA LEU A 108 13.45 -13.12 2.48
C LEU A 108 14.41 -13.65 1.40
N PHE A 109 14.87 -12.80 0.50
CA PHE A 109 15.91 -13.16 -0.47
C PHE A 109 17.25 -13.44 0.22
N LYS A 110 17.76 -12.50 1.02
CA LYS A 110 19.10 -12.59 1.60
C LYS A 110 19.25 -13.74 2.60
N ARG A 111 18.27 -13.89 3.50
CA ARG A 111 18.27 -14.87 4.60
C ARG A 111 17.71 -16.22 4.15
N ASP A 112 16.55 -16.23 3.51
CA ASP A 112 15.79 -17.46 3.25
C ASP A 112 15.92 -17.97 1.80
N LYS A 113 16.77 -17.33 0.98
CA LYS A 113 17.02 -17.68 -0.43
C LYS A 113 15.76 -17.73 -1.31
N LYS A 114 14.70 -16.99 -0.91
CA LYS A 114 13.43 -16.96 -1.64
C LYS A 114 13.46 -15.98 -2.82
N ASN A 115 14.18 -16.34 -3.88
CA ASN A 115 14.41 -15.49 -5.07
C ASN A 115 13.13 -14.97 -5.72
N LYS A 116 12.03 -15.72 -5.64
CA LYS A 116 10.73 -15.34 -6.23
C LYS A 116 10.21 -13.96 -5.80
N TYR A 117 10.54 -13.49 -4.59
CA TYR A 117 10.07 -12.19 -4.11
C TYR A 117 10.78 -11.01 -4.77
N LEU A 118 11.98 -11.20 -5.31
CA LEU A 118 12.68 -10.15 -6.04
C LEU A 118 11.91 -9.70 -7.29
N LYS A 119 11.14 -10.61 -7.90
CA LYS A 119 10.28 -10.33 -9.06
C LYS A 119 9.19 -9.30 -8.78
N LEU A 120 8.80 -9.13 -7.51
CA LEU A 120 7.75 -8.20 -7.07
C LEU A 120 8.29 -6.79 -6.78
N ILE A 121 9.59 -6.63 -6.56
CA ILE A 121 10.22 -5.36 -6.19
C ILE A 121 10.03 -4.27 -7.27
N PRO A 122 10.17 -4.54 -8.58
CA PRO A 122 9.99 -3.52 -9.60
C PRO A 122 8.59 -2.92 -9.62
N TYR A 123 7.55 -3.76 -9.45
CA TYR A 123 6.18 -3.26 -9.37
C TYR A 123 5.93 -2.50 -8.07
N THR A 124 6.52 -2.95 -6.96
CA THR A 124 6.47 -2.23 -5.67
C THR A 124 7.05 -0.81 -5.79
N TRP A 125 8.15 -0.64 -6.54
CA TRP A 125 8.70 0.69 -6.85
C TRP A 125 7.77 1.53 -7.73
N GLN A 126 7.09 0.93 -8.72
CA GLN A 126 6.12 1.66 -9.55
C GLN A 126 4.97 2.23 -8.70
N LEU A 127 4.48 1.44 -7.72
CA LEU A 127 3.46 1.90 -6.77
C LEU A 127 3.98 3.04 -5.88
N LEU A 128 5.21 2.92 -5.36
CA LEU A 128 5.85 3.97 -4.57
C LEU A 128 5.94 5.28 -5.34
N GLU A 129 6.48 5.26 -6.56
CA GLU A 129 6.63 6.46 -7.39
C GLU A 129 5.29 7.13 -7.69
N MET A 130 4.27 6.32 -8.00
CA MET A 130 2.89 6.79 -8.24
C MET A 130 2.31 7.51 -7.02
N ARG A 131 2.51 6.96 -5.82
CA ARG A 131 1.94 7.49 -4.56
C ARG A 131 2.72 8.66 -3.98
N MET A 132 4.01 8.78 -4.32
CA MET A 132 4.85 9.88 -3.89
C MET A 132 4.69 11.16 -4.73
N SER A 133 3.68 11.27 -5.61
CA SER A 133 3.52 12.42 -6.51
C SER A 133 3.42 13.78 -5.79
N SER A 134 2.81 13.81 -4.60
CA SER A 134 2.65 15.01 -3.78
C SER A 134 3.97 15.56 -3.21
N LYS A 135 4.02 16.88 -2.99
CA LYS A 135 5.17 17.61 -2.42
C LYS A 135 5.57 17.14 -1.02
N ILE A 136 4.64 16.53 -0.26
CA ILE A 136 4.93 16.00 1.08
C ILE A 136 6.02 14.93 1.07
N PHE A 137 6.22 14.25 -0.07
CA PHE A 137 7.24 13.21 -0.24
C PHE A 137 8.53 13.72 -0.88
N SER A 138 8.70 15.04 -1.07
CA SER A 138 9.85 15.62 -1.77
C SER A 138 11.19 15.24 -1.11
N GLU A 139 11.29 15.31 0.21
CA GLU A 139 12.47 14.89 0.97
C GLU A 139 12.76 13.40 0.78
N LEU A 140 11.73 12.55 0.87
CA LEU A 140 11.86 11.11 0.68
C LEU A 140 12.30 10.75 -0.75
N LYS A 141 11.75 11.43 -1.76
CA LYS A 141 12.16 11.30 -3.16
C LYS A 141 13.63 11.65 -3.35
N LYS A 142 14.10 12.76 -2.77
CA LYS A 142 15.53 13.14 -2.80
C LYS A 142 16.41 12.05 -2.20
N ILE A 143 16.04 11.52 -1.03
CA ILE A 143 16.77 10.43 -0.37
C ILE A 143 16.86 9.20 -1.30
N PHE A 144 15.74 8.80 -1.91
CA PHE A 144 15.78 7.67 -2.84
C PHE A 144 16.61 7.97 -4.08
N ASP A 145 16.50 9.14 -4.67
CA ASP A 145 17.24 9.49 -5.90
C ASP A 145 18.75 9.49 -5.67
N SER A 146 19.21 9.90 -4.49
CA SER A 146 20.62 9.84 -4.09
C SER A 146 21.11 8.42 -3.77
N ASN A 147 20.29 7.57 -3.14
CA ASN A 147 20.75 6.28 -2.60
C ASN A 147 20.37 5.06 -3.45
N ILE A 148 19.29 5.16 -4.23
CA ILE A 148 18.73 4.05 -5.02
C ILE A 148 18.35 4.59 -6.40
N PRO A 149 19.31 4.78 -7.33
CA PRO A 149 19.02 5.31 -8.66
C PRO A 149 17.91 4.58 -9.41
N LYS A 150 17.15 5.29 -10.24
CA LYS A 150 15.99 4.75 -11.00
C LYS A 150 16.30 3.47 -11.79
N LYS A 151 17.52 3.30 -12.28
CA LYS A 151 17.96 2.07 -12.98
C LYS A 151 17.83 0.81 -12.11
N PHE A 152 18.08 0.92 -10.81
CA PHE A 152 17.94 -0.20 -9.87
C PHE A 152 16.48 -0.45 -9.50
N ARG A 153 15.67 0.62 -9.39
CA ARG A 153 14.22 0.51 -9.10
C ARG A 153 13.44 -0.20 -10.20
N LYS A 154 13.87 -0.02 -11.46
CA LYS A 154 13.22 -0.58 -12.65
C LYS A 154 13.80 -1.93 -13.12
N LYS A 155 14.90 -2.40 -12.51
CA LYS A 155 15.57 -3.62 -12.96
C LYS A 155 14.65 -4.82 -12.78
N ILE A 156 14.22 -5.43 -13.89
CA ILE A 156 13.47 -6.68 -13.87
C ILE A 156 14.42 -7.79 -13.40
N ILE A 157 13.97 -8.57 -12.42
CA ILE A 157 14.71 -9.70 -11.87
C ILE A 157 13.98 -10.96 -12.34
N TYR A 158 14.67 -11.81 -13.10
CA TYR A 158 14.16 -13.07 -13.63
C TYR A 158 14.32 -14.22 -12.63
#